data_AF-A0A961E5B4-F1
#
_entry.id   AF-A0A961E5B4-F1
#
_cell.length_a   1.000
_cell.length_b   1.000
_cell.length_c   1.000
_cell.angle_alpha   90.00
_cell.angle_beta   90.00
_cell.angle_gamma   90.00
#
_symmetry.space_group_name_H-M   'P 1'
#
loop_
_entity.id
_entity.type
_entity.pdbx_description
1 polymer ?
#
loop_
_entity_poly.entity_id
_entity_poly.type
_entity_poly.pdbx_seq_one_letter_code
_entity_poly.pdbx_strand_id
1 'polypeptide(L)'
;QGYTCEKGLRVGHYQNDPHRLTAPLRRRPDGTFEEIPWDVAIAEVAARFQDVIAEHGGHRILFYGGGGQGNHLGGGYGGATRAALGIQFTSNALAQEKTGEFWVDGQLFGRSSCHTTGDYERAEVAVFWGKNPWQSHGFPQARRILKEIANDPTRVLMVVDPRRTETAELALQSERGIWLRPRPGGDAHLLAAMLATLVEEGLL
;
A
#
# COMPACT_ATOMS: atom_id res chain seq x y z
N GLN A 1 10.06 24.34 1.21
CA GLN A 1 8.79 24.43 1.97
C GLN A 1 8.46 23.04 2.47
N GLY A 2 8.11 22.86 3.76
CA GLY A 2 7.78 21.53 4.30
C GLY A 2 6.40 21.08 3.84
N TYR A 3 6.27 19.86 3.31
CA TYR A 3 4.99 19.23 2.97
C TYR A 3 4.78 18.00 3.84
N THR A 4 3.60 17.88 4.41
CA THR A 4 3.21 16.70 5.20
C THR A 4 1.70 16.49 5.09
N CYS A 5 1.27 15.23 5.17
CA CYS A 5 -0.14 14.89 5.18
C CYS A 5 -0.67 14.86 6.63
N GLU A 6 -1.99 14.91 6.79
CA GLU A 6 -2.64 14.82 8.11
C GLU A 6 -2.15 13.62 8.93
N LYS A 7 -1.97 12.46 8.30
CA LYS A 7 -1.47 11.25 8.98
C LYS A 7 -0.07 11.46 9.57
N GLY A 8 0.82 12.11 8.82
CA GLY A 8 2.20 12.40 9.25
C GLY A 8 2.23 13.41 10.41
N LEU A 9 1.38 14.43 10.37
CA LEU A 9 1.24 15.41 11.46
C LEU A 9 0.75 14.78 12.77
N ARG A 10 0.05 13.65 12.70
CA ARG A 10 -0.55 12.98 13.86
C ARG A 10 0.34 11.91 14.50
N VAL A 11 1.56 11.69 14.00
CA VAL A 11 2.49 10.69 14.57
C VAL A 11 2.74 10.91 16.06
N GLY A 12 2.79 12.17 16.51
CA GLY A 12 2.93 12.51 17.92
C GLY A 12 1.79 11.97 18.82
N HIS A 13 0.58 11.78 18.30
CA HIS A 13 -0.51 11.16 19.07
C HIS A 13 -0.22 9.68 19.34
N TYR A 14 0.23 8.92 18.34
CA TYR A 14 0.57 7.50 18.53
C TYR A 14 1.75 7.29 19.47
N GLN A 15 2.74 8.18 19.41
CA GLN A 15 3.92 8.10 20.28
C GLN A 15 3.59 8.39 21.75
N ASN A 16 2.64 9.30 22.00
CA ASN A 16 2.27 9.75 23.34
C ASN A 16 0.91 9.21 23.82
N ASP A 17 0.37 8.20 23.14
CA ASP A 17 -0.91 7.58 23.49
C ASP A 17 -0.79 6.91 24.89
N PRO A 18 -1.74 7.13 25.82
CA PRO A 18 -1.68 6.53 27.15
C PRO A 18 -1.80 4.99 27.14
N HIS A 19 -2.29 4.40 26.05
CA HIS A 19 -2.38 2.96 25.83
C HIS A 19 -1.20 2.41 25.02
N ARG A 20 -0.18 3.21 24.74
CA ARG A 20 1.03 2.75 24.04
C ARG A 20 1.70 1.65 24.86
N LEU A 21 1.95 0.50 24.22
CA LEU A 21 2.69 -0.60 24.83
C LEU A 21 4.14 -0.20 25.11
N THR A 22 4.56 -0.35 26.37
CA THR A 22 5.91 -0.03 26.87
C THR A 22 6.69 -1.27 27.30
N ALA A 23 6.01 -2.40 27.51
CA ALA A 23 6.59 -3.68 27.90
C ALA A 23 5.96 -4.85 27.12
N PRO A 24 6.65 -5.99 27.00
CA PRO A 24 6.06 -7.22 26.51
C PRO A 24 4.88 -7.67 27.37
N LEU A 25 3.83 -8.16 26.72
CA LEU A 25 2.63 -8.66 27.39
C LEU A 25 2.44 -10.15 27.11
N ARG A 26 2.34 -10.96 28.16
CA ARG A 26 1.98 -12.38 28.07
C ARG A 26 0.49 -12.56 28.36
N ARG A 27 -0.19 -13.31 27.49
CA ARG A 27 -1.62 -13.61 27.64
C ARG A 27 -1.83 -14.71 28.69
N ARG A 28 -2.73 -14.48 29.64
CA ARG A 28 -3.17 -15.44 30.65
C ARG A 28 -4.28 -16.36 30.12
N PRO A 29 -4.53 -17.52 30.77
CA PRO A 29 -5.62 -18.42 30.39
C PRO A 29 -7.01 -17.77 30.39
N ASP A 30 -7.24 -16.81 31.29
CA ASP A 30 -8.48 -16.04 31.39
C ASP A 30 -8.64 -14.95 30.31
N GLY A 31 -7.63 -14.80 29.43
CA GLY A 31 -7.61 -13.81 28.36
C GLY A 31 -7.09 -12.44 28.75
N THR A 32 -6.72 -12.22 30.01
CA THR A 32 -6.03 -11.01 30.46
C THR A 32 -4.56 -11.03 30.02
N PHE A 33 -3.86 -9.90 30.25
CA PHE A 33 -2.45 -9.77 29.93
C PHE A 33 -1.64 -9.40 31.16
N GLU A 34 -0.37 -9.80 31.15
CA GLU A 34 0.60 -9.46 32.17
C GLU A 34 1.90 -8.97 31.58
N GLU A 35 2.47 -7.95 32.18
CA GLU A 35 3.79 -7.47 31.82
C GLU A 35 4.85 -8.48 32.24
N ILE A 36 5.76 -8.79 31.32
CA ILE A 36 6.92 -9.64 31.59
C ILE A 36 8.22 -8.96 31.11
N PRO A 37 9.36 -9.25 31.74
CA PRO A 37 10.67 -8.79 31.27
C PRO A 37 10.98 -9.24 29.83
N TRP A 38 11.78 -8.45 29.11
CA TRP A 38 12.16 -8.73 27.72
C TRP A 38 12.93 -10.02 27.53
N ASP A 39 13.85 -10.34 28.46
CA ASP A 39 14.62 -11.58 28.47
C ASP A 39 13.70 -12.80 28.61
N VAL A 40 12.70 -12.74 29.49
CA VAL A 40 11.68 -13.78 29.63
C VAL A 40 10.86 -13.92 28.34
N ALA A 41 10.36 -12.82 27.78
CA ALA A 41 9.56 -12.85 26.56
C ALA A 41 10.33 -13.46 25.38
N ILE A 42 11.58 -13.05 25.17
CA ILE A 42 12.43 -13.56 24.09
C ILE A 42 12.75 -15.04 24.30
N ALA A 43 13.10 -15.44 25.52
CA ALA A 43 13.42 -16.84 25.83
C ALA A 43 12.22 -17.76 25.61
N GLU A 44 11.03 -17.37 26.08
CA GLU A 44 9.80 -18.16 25.90
C GLU A 44 9.42 -18.28 24.41
N VAL A 45 9.45 -17.17 23.66
CA VAL A 45 9.14 -17.19 22.22
C VAL A 45 10.16 -18.03 21.44
N ALA A 46 11.45 -17.90 21.76
CA ALA A 46 12.50 -18.69 21.12
C ALA A 46 12.33 -20.19 21.39
N ALA A 47 12.05 -20.58 22.64
CA ALA A 47 11.80 -21.98 23.00
C ALA A 47 10.61 -22.55 22.22
N ARG A 48 9.50 -21.80 22.11
CA ARG A 48 8.33 -22.23 21.32
C ARG A 48 8.63 -22.39 19.84
N PHE A 49 9.46 -21.51 19.26
CA PHE A 49 9.90 -21.70 17.88
C PHE A 49 10.74 -22.97 17.72
N GLN A 50 11.63 -23.27 18.68
CA GLN A 50 12.43 -24.50 18.65
C GLN A 50 11.55 -25.75 18.74
N ASP A 51 10.53 -25.75 19.59
CA ASP A 51 9.56 -26.85 19.69
C ASP A 51 8.86 -27.10 18.34
N VAL A 52 8.33 -26.05 17.71
CA VAL A 52 7.67 -26.14 16.39
C VAL A 52 8.64 -26.59 15.31
N ILE A 53 9.88 -26.10 15.33
CA ILE A 53 10.90 -26.52 14.36
C ILE A 53 11.25 -27.99 14.54
N ALA A 54 11.41 -28.46 15.77
CA ALA A 54 11.72 -29.86 16.07
C ALA A 54 10.59 -30.81 15.64
N GLU A 55 9.33 -30.41 15.86
CA GLU A 55 8.17 -31.26 15.55
C GLU A 55 7.73 -31.19 14.08
N HIS A 56 7.84 -30.01 13.46
CA HIS A 56 7.19 -29.72 12.18
C HIS A 56 8.11 -29.09 11.13
N GLY A 57 9.27 -28.57 11.54
CA GLY A 57 10.21 -27.85 10.68
C GLY A 57 9.86 -26.37 10.49
N GLY A 58 10.89 -25.55 10.23
CA GLY A 58 10.76 -24.10 10.08
C GLY A 58 9.80 -23.62 8.99
N HIS A 59 9.65 -24.40 7.93
CA HIS A 59 8.72 -24.13 6.83
C HIS A 59 7.24 -24.13 7.25
N ARG A 60 6.92 -24.61 8.46
CA ARG A 60 5.56 -24.58 9.03
C ARG A 60 5.23 -23.30 9.79
N ILE A 61 6.22 -22.42 9.96
CA ILE A 61 6.02 -21.10 10.54
C ILE A 61 5.68 -20.12 9.41
N LEU A 62 4.63 -19.31 9.62
CA LEU A 62 4.29 -18.18 8.74
C LEU A 62 4.81 -16.89 9.37
N PHE A 63 5.64 -16.15 8.63
CA PHE A 63 6.02 -14.80 9.03
C PHE A 63 5.07 -13.77 8.43
N TYR A 64 4.35 -13.02 9.26
CA TYR A 64 3.48 -11.93 8.82
C TYR A 64 4.07 -10.58 9.24
N GLY A 65 4.63 -9.82 8.30
CA GLY A 65 5.30 -8.56 8.63
C GLY A 65 6.12 -7.94 7.49
N GLY A 66 6.67 -6.75 7.73
CA GLY A 66 7.51 -6.03 6.76
C GLY A 66 6.76 -5.12 5.78
N GLY A 67 5.44 -4.90 5.96
CA GLY A 67 4.61 -4.04 5.10
C GLY A 67 4.04 -2.78 5.76
N GLY A 68 4.50 -2.40 6.96
CA GLY A 68 3.93 -1.28 7.73
C GLY A 68 4.56 0.08 7.43
N GLN A 69 3.73 1.10 7.25
CA GLN A 69 4.14 2.52 7.30
C GLN A 69 4.55 2.85 8.74
N GLY A 70 5.82 3.20 8.97
CA GLY A 70 6.33 3.62 10.28
C GLY A 70 7.34 2.68 10.96
N ASN A 71 7.69 1.54 10.38
CA ASN A 71 8.84 0.74 10.85
C ASN A 71 9.55 0.02 9.69
N HIS A 72 10.41 0.73 8.97
CA HIS A 72 11.24 0.17 7.90
C HIS A 72 12.27 -0.86 8.42
N LEU A 73 12.60 -0.83 9.72
CA LEU A 73 13.59 -1.73 10.32
C LEU A 73 13.08 -3.18 10.42
N GLY A 74 11.76 -3.38 10.47
CA GLY A 74 11.16 -4.72 10.51
C GLY A 74 11.48 -5.57 9.28
N GLY A 75 11.72 -4.94 8.11
CA GLY A 75 12.18 -5.65 6.91
C GLY A 75 13.61 -6.19 7.05
N GLY A 76 14.51 -5.40 7.68
CA GLY A 76 15.90 -5.78 7.92
C GLY A 76 16.03 -6.96 8.89
N TYR A 77 15.41 -6.86 10.08
CA TYR A 77 15.48 -7.93 11.07
C TYR A 77 14.64 -9.16 10.67
N GLY A 78 13.52 -8.97 9.96
CA GLY A 78 12.68 -10.07 9.49
C GLY A 78 13.39 -11.01 8.51
N GLY A 79 14.37 -10.53 7.73
CA GLY A 79 15.21 -11.38 6.90
C GLY A 79 16.04 -12.37 7.72
N ALA A 80 16.79 -11.85 8.70
CA ALA A 80 17.66 -12.66 9.56
C ALA A 80 16.88 -13.66 10.41
N THR A 81 15.75 -13.24 11.02
CA THR A 81 14.89 -14.13 11.81
C THR A 81 14.34 -15.28 10.97
N ARG A 82 13.88 -15.00 9.74
CA ARG A 82 13.38 -16.05 8.85
C ARG A 82 14.45 -17.05 8.46
N ALA A 83 15.65 -16.56 8.12
CA ALA A 83 16.78 -17.42 7.78
C ALA A 83 17.17 -18.32 8.96
N ALA A 84 17.27 -17.76 10.17
CA ALA A 84 17.64 -18.49 11.38
C ALA A 84 16.61 -19.57 11.76
N LEU A 85 15.32 -19.31 11.55
CA LEU A 85 14.22 -20.21 11.91
C LEU A 85 13.78 -21.12 10.74
N GLY A 86 14.43 -21.04 9.57
CA GLY A 86 14.05 -21.84 8.39
C GLY A 86 12.67 -21.52 7.83
N ILE A 87 12.19 -20.27 7.99
CA ILE A 87 10.87 -19.82 7.54
C ILE A 87 10.87 -19.64 6.03
N GLN A 88 9.93 -20.30 5.35
CA GLN A 88 9.75 -20.20 3.91
C GLN A 88 8.60 -19.28 3.50
N PHE A 89 7.49 -19.33 4.23
CA PHE A 89 6.29 -18.59 3.88
C PHE A 89 6.24 -17.24 4.59
N THR A 90 5.98 -16.20 3.81
CA THR A 90 5.81 -14.84 4.32
C THR A 90 4.60 -14.17 3.72
N SER A 91 3.95 -13.34 4.51
CA SER A 91 2.90 -12.46 4.04
C SER A 91 2.98 -11.11 4.75
N ASN A 92 2.24 -10.12 4.25
CA ASN A 92 2.09 -8.80 4.85
C ASN A 92 0.88 -8.10 4.22
N ALA A 93 0.65 -6.84 4.60
CA ALA A 93 -0.44 -6.05 4.05
C ALA A 93 -0.39 -5.88 2.52
N LEU A 94 0.80 -5.88 1.90
CA LEU A 94 0.94 -5.81 0.44
C LEU A 94 0.40 -7.07 -0.24
N ALA A 95 0.47 -8.23 0.42
CA ALA A 95 -0.08 -9.48 -0.13
C ALA A 95 -1.59 -9.39 -0.37
N GLN A 96 -2.29 -8.59 0.44
CA GLN A 96 -3.73 -8.38 0.36
C GLN A 96 -4.15 -7.49 -0.83
N GLU A 97 -3.33 -6.51 -1.22
CA GLU A 97 -3.76 -5.48 -2.18
C GLU A 97 -2.85 -5.30 -3.42
N LYS A 98 -1.57 -5.70 -3.36
CA LYS A 98 -0.56 -5.36 -4.38
C LYS A 98 -0.03 -6.52 -5.21
N THR A 99 -0.32 -7.76 -4.84
CA THR A 99 0.22 -8.94 -5.55
C THR A 99 -0.20 -9.02 -7.02
N GLY A 100 -1.40 -8.55 -7.35
CA GLY A 100 -1.85 -8.41 -8.74
C GLY A 100 -1.02 -7.40 -9.53
N GLU A 101 -0.71 -6.25 -8.94
CA GLU A 101 0.16 -5.22 -9.53
C GLU A 101 1.57 -5.78 -9.76
N PHE A 102 2.15 -6.47 -8.78
CA PHE A 102 3.47 -7.08 -8.88
C PHE A 102 3.54 -8.16 -9.98
N TRP A 103 2.46 -8.91 -10.16
CA TRP A 103 2.37 -9.88 -11.26
C TRP A 103 2.42 -9.17 -12.61
N VAL A 104 1.58 -8.14 -12.80
CA VAL A 104 1.53 -7.35 -14.04
C VAL A 104 2.87 -6.66 -14.32
N ASP A 105 3.50 -6.05 -13.32
CA ASP A 105 4.84 -5.45 -13.43
C ASP A 105 5.87 -6.49 -13.89
N GLY A 106 5.79 -7.72 -13.37
CA GLY A 106 6.65 -8.83 -13.78
C GLY A 106 6.45 -9.23 -15.24
N GLN A 107 5.21 -9.25 -15.72
CA GLN A 107 4.89 -9.57 -17.12
C GLN A 107 5.33 -8.45 -18.08
N LEU A 108 5.18 -7.18 -17.69
CA LEU A 108 5.48 -6.03 -18.55
C LEU A 108 6.97 -5.64 -18.55
N PHE A 109 7.62 -5.71 -17.38
CA PHE A 109 8.97 -5.16 -17.18
C PHE A 109 10.00 -6.24 -16.78
N GLY A 110 9.60 -7.51 -16.75
CA GLY A 110 10.47 -8.66 -16.47
C GLY A 110 10.86 -8.83 -14.99
N ARG A 111 10.36 -7.97 -14.08
CA ARG A 111 10.60 -8.06 -12.63
C ARG A 111 9.40 -7.58 -11.84
N SER A 112 8.86 -8.42 -10.96
CA SER A 112 7.70 -8.08 -10.11
C SER A 112 7.94 -6.98 -9.08
N SER A 113 9.21 -6.62 -8.84
CA SER A 113 9.60 -5.49 -7.98
C SER A 113 9.74 -4.17 -8.75
N CYS A 114 9.46 -4.15 -10.06
CA CYS A 114 9.55 -2.96 -10.89
C CYS A 114 8.27 -2.15 -10.79
N HIS A 115 8.15 -1.34 -9.74
CA HIS A 115 6.98 -0.47 -9.58
C HIS A 115 7.18 0.82 -10.34
N THR A 116 6.27 1.09 -11.27
CA THR A 116 6.23 2.36 -11.97
C THR A 116 5.50 3.41 -11.14
N THR A 117 5.86 4.68 -11.33
CA THR A 117 5.15 5.82 -10.74
C THR A 117 4.99 6.86 -11.82
N GLY A 118 3.81 7.47 -11.91
CA GLY A 118 3.57 8.54 -12.87
C GLY A 118 4.35 9.81 -12.53
N ASP A 119 4.91 10.47 -13.55
CA ASP A 119 5.49 11.82 -13.46
C ASP A 119 4.36 12.86 -13.53
N TYR A 120 3.52 12.87 -12.50
CA TYR A 120 2.30 13.69 -12.44
C TYR A 120 2.60 15.19 -12.43
N GLU A 121 3.81 15.60 -12.10
CA GLU A 121 4.24 16.99 -12.18
C GLU A 121 4.31 17.48 -13.63
N ARG A 122 4.67 16.59 -14.57
CA ARG A 122 4.91 16.93 -15.98
C ARG A 122 3.87 16.39 -16.96
N ALA A 123 3.00 15.50 -16.52
CA ALA A 123 2.01 14.87 -17.40
C ALA A 123 0.98 15.86 -17.96
N GLU A 124 0.81 15.92 -19.28
CA GLU A 124 -0.28 16.69 -19.92
C GLU A 124 -1.64 16.05 -19.64
N VAL A 125 -1.68 14.72 -19.54
CA VAL A 125 -2.87 13.93 -19.20
C VAL A 125 -2.54 13.05 -18.00
N ALA A 126 -3.19 13.30 -16.86
CA ALA A 126 -3.08 12.47 -15.68
C ALA A 126 -4.31 11.58 -15.55
N VAL A 127 -4.13 10.26 -15.64
CA VAL A 127 -5.20 9.27 -15.47
C VAL A 127 -5.08 8.61 -14.10
N PHE A 128 -6.15 8.69 -13.31
CA PHE A 128 -6.30 7.98 -12.05
C PHE A 128 -7.38 6.92 -12.18
N TRP A 129 -6.96 5.66 -12.28
CA TRP A 129 -7.85 4.51 -12.45
C TRP A 129 -8.04 3.77 -11.13
N GLY A 130 -9.28 3.67 -10.63
CA GLY A 130 -9.61 2.99 -9.38
C GLY A 130 -8.87 3.55 -8.15
N LYS A 131 -8.41 4.80 -8.21
CA LYS A 131 -7.55 5.41 -7.20
C LYS A 131 -8.09 6.78 -6.77
N ASN A 132 -8.11 7.01 -5.46
CA ASN A 132 -8.42 8.31 -4.85
C ASN A 132 -7.17 8.93 -4.19
N PRO A 133 -6.23 9.49 -4.97
CA PRO A 133 -4.99 10.09 -4.44
C PRO A 133 -5.20 11.24 -3.45
N TRP A 134 -6.35 11.92 -3.50
CA TRP A 134 -6.70 12.95 -2.52
C TRP A 134 -6.67 12.46 -1.06
N GLN A 135 -7.09 11.21 -0.85
CA GLN A 135 -7.13 10.55 0.46
C GLN A 135 -5.91 9.63 0.67
N SER A 136 -5.58 8.81 -0.32
CA SER A 136 -4.51 7.81 -0.18
C SER A 136 -3.12 8.44 -0.15
N HIS A 137 -2.93 9.63 -0.73
CA HIS A 137 -1.62 10.28 -0.89
C HIS A 137 -0.61 9.36 -1.59
N GLY A 138 -1.07 8.58 -2.57
CA GLY A 138 -0.27 7.57 -3.26
C GLY A 138 0.81 8.11 -4.21
N PHE A 139 1.26 9.35 -4.05
CA PHE A 139 2.44 9.97 -4.67
C PHE A 139 2.84 11.24 -3.88
N PRO A 140 4.09 11.73 -3.99
CA PRO A 140 4.55 12.90 -3.26
C PRO A 140 3.67 14.12 -3.53
N GLN A 141 3.33 14.88 -2.49
CA GLN A 141 2.59 16.13 -2.64
C GLN A 141 1.22 15.99 -3.35
N ALA A 142 0.58 14.82 -3.27
CA ALA A 142 -0.61 14.46 -4.05
C ALA A 142 -1.66 15.58 -4.15
N ARG A 143 -2.08 16.15 -3.01
CA ARG A 143 -3.10 17.22 -3.02
C ARG A 143 -2.66 18.50 -3.74
N ARG A 144 -1.37 18.86 -3.69
CA ARG A 144 -0.84 20.03 -4.39
C ARG A 144 -0.88 19.78 -5.89
N ILE A 145 -0.28 18.68 -6.33
CA ILE A 145 -0.17 18.33 -7.75
C ILE A 145 -1.55 18.12 -8.37
N LEU A 146 -2.48 17.47 -7.68
CA LEU A 146 -3.86 17.32 -8.17
C LEU A 146 -4.53 18.67 -8.44
N LYS A 147 -4.36 19.65 -7.53
CA LYS A 147 -4.89 21.00 -7.72
C LYS A 147 -4.19 21.72 -8.87
N GLU A 148 -2.89 21.53 -9.03
CA GLU A 148 -2.13 22.10 -10.15
C GLU A 148 -2.64 21.57 -11.49
N ILE A 149 -2.83 20.25 -11.62
CA ILE A 149 -3.42 19.67 -12.83
C ILE A 149 -4.84 20.21 -13.06
N ALA A 150 -5.67 20.24 -12.01
CA ALA A 150 -7.07 20.66 -12.14
C ALA A 150 -7.24 22.14 -12.53
N ASN A 151 -6.34 23.01 -12.07
CA ASN A 151 -6.37 24.45 -12.34
C ASN A 151 -5.63 24.87 -13.61
N ASP A 152 -4.90 23.95 -14.25
CA ASP A 152 -4.18 24.22 -15.49
C ASP A 152 -5.05 23.87 -16.70
N PRO A 153 -5.51 24.87 -17.49
CA PRO A 153 -6.39 24.63 -18.63
C PRO A 153 -5.71 23.87 -19.78
N THR A 154 -4.38 23.75 -19.76
CA THR A 154 -3.64 22.97 -20.76
C THR A 154 -3.60 21.48 -20.44
N ARG A 155 -3.92 21.09 -19.20
CA ARG A 155 -3.78 19.72 -18.70
C ARG A 155 -5.14 19.04 -18.51
N VAL A 156 -5.14 17.71 -18.49
CA VAL A 156 -6.33 16.88 -18.31
C VAL A 156 -6.21 16.06 -17.04
N LEU A 157 -7.19 16.19 -16.15
CA LEU A 157 -7.38 15.30 -15.00
C LEU A 157 -8.47 14.29 -15.30
N MET A 158 -8.09 13.05 -15.63
CA MET A 158 -9.03 11.96 -15.88
C MET A 158 -9.11 11.03 -14.67
N VAL A 159 -10.32 10.70 -14.24
CA VAL A 159 -10.59 9.79 -13.12
C VAL A 159 -11.54 8.70 -13.59
N VAL A 160 -11.16 7.44 -13.40
CA VAL A 160 -12.00 6.26 -13.66
C VAL A 160 -12.36 5.66 -12.31
N ASP A 161 -13.58 5.92 -11.82
CA ASP A 161 -14.04 5.42 -10.52
C ASP A 161 -15.58 5.31 -10.54
N PRO A 162 -16.18 4.19 -10.12
CA PRO A 162 -17.64 4.06 -10.02
C PRO A 162 -18.28 5.12 -9.09
N ARG A 163 -17.52 5.59 -8.09
CA ARG A 163 -17.96 6.52 -7.05
C ARG A 163 -17.46 7.93 -7.32
N ARG A 164 -18.23 8.92 -6.87
CA ARG A 164 -17.83 10.33 -6.87
C ARG A 164 -16.85 10.58 -5.73
N THR A 165 -15.59 10.23 -5.91
CA THR A 165 -14.53 10.48 -4.94
C THR A 165 -14.09 11.94 -4.95
N GLU A 166 -13.29 12.37 -3.97
CA GLU A 166 -12.74 13.72 -3.93
C GLU A 166 -11.82 14.02 -5.12
N THR A 167 -11.10 13.00 -5.62
CA THR A 167 -10.31 13.16 -6.85
C THR A 167 -11.23 13.30 -8.08
N ALA A 168 -12.33 12.54 -8.15
CA ALA A 168 -13.32 12.67 -9.22
C ALA A 168 -14.05 14.03 -9.18
N GLU A 169 -14.37 14.51 -7.97
CA GLU A 169 -14.95 15.84 -7.76
C GLU A 169 -14.04 16.93 -8.29
N LEU A 170 -12.74 16.84 -8.00
CA LEU A 170 -11.75 17.78 -8.50
C LEU A 170 -11.62 17.73 -10.03
N ALA A 171 -11.75 16.55 -10.64
CA ALA A 171 -11.82 16.43 -12.10
C ALA A 171 -13.06 17.14 -12.65
N LEU A 172 -14.24 16.94 -12.07
CA LEU A 172 -15.47 17.62 -12.52
C LEU A 172 -15.43 19.15 -12.38
N GLN A 173 -14.59 19.67 -11.48
CA GLN A 173 -14.38 21.11 -11.28
C GLN A 173 -13.34 21.69 -12.25
N SER A 174 -12.51 20.86 -12.86
CA SER A 174 -11.52 21.26 -13.85
C SER A 174 -12.17 21.48 -15.22
N GLU A 175 -11.72 22.49 -15.95
CA GLU A 175 -12.24 22.83 -17.28
C GLU A 175 -12.15 21.67 -18.28
N ARG A 176 -11.10 20.86 -18.17
CA ARG A 176 -10.83 19.70 -19.05
C ARG A 176 -10.87 18.36 -18.30
N GLY A 177 -11.40 18.33 -17.08
CA GLY A 177 -11.42 17.10 -16.30
C GLY A 177 -12.48 16.13 -16.78
N ILE A 178 -12.19 14.84 -16.62
CA ILE A 178 -13.04 13.74 -17.09
C ILE A 178 -13.28 12.77 -15.93
N TRP A 179 -14.54 12.40 -15.70
CA TRP A 179 -14.89 11.34 -14.76
C TRP A 179 -15.68 10.23 -15.46
N LEU A 180 -15.06 9.05 -15.57
CA LEU A 180 -15.68 7.83 -16.10
C LEU A 180 -16.11 6.91 -14.97
N ARG A 181 -17.29 6.32 -15.12
CA ARG A 181 -17.98 5.57 -14.07
C ARG A 181 -18.36 4.16 -14.52
N PRO A 182 -17.39 3.28 -14.77
CA PRO A 182 -17.71 1.89 -15.07
C PRO A 182 -18.46 1.28 -13.89
N ARG A 183 -19.35 0.29 -14.15
CA ARG A 183 -19.88 -0.55 -13.07
C ARG A 183 -18.70 -1.31 -12.44
N PRO A 184 -18.72 -1.61 -11.13
CA PRO A 184 -17.67 -2.42 -10.51
C PRO A 184 -17.40 -3.71 -11.31
N GLY A 185 -16.14 -3.95 -11.67
CA GLY A 185 -15.71 -5.06 -12.53
C GLY A 185 -15.80 -4.78 -14.04
N GLY A 186 -16.27 -3.59 -14.45
CA GLY A 186 -16.37 -3.16 -15.84
C GLY A 186 -15.10 -2.57 -16.43
N ASP A 187 -14.05 -2.43 -15.63
CA ASP A 187 -12.78 -1.78 -15.97
C ASP A 187 -12.13 -2.38 -17.24
N ALA A 188 -12.09 -3.71 -17.33
CA ALA A 188 -11.51 -4.40 -18.49
C ALA A 188 -12.28 -4.12 -19.80
N HIS A 189 -13.60 -3.96 -19.71
CA HIS A 189 -14.42 -3.64 -20.88
C HIS A 189 -14.21 -2.19 -21.34
N LEU A 190 -14.10 -1.26 -20.39
CA LEU A 190 -13.77 0.13 -20.68
C LEU A 190 -12.39 0.23 -21.33
N LEU A 191 -11.39 -0.48 -20.78
CA LEU A 191 -10.04 -0.50 -21.35
C LEU A 191 -10.02 -1.10 -22.76
N ALA A 192 -10.75 -2.20 -22.99
CA ALA A 192 -10.87 -2.81 -24.31
C ALA A 192 -11.53 -1.86 -25.33
N ALA A 193 -12.57 -1.12 -24.92
CA ALA A 193 -13.20 -0.12 -25.78
C ALA A 193 -12.24 1.03 -26.13
N MET A 194 -11.47 1.54 -25.16
CA MET A 194 -10.46 2.56 -25.42
C MET A 194 -9.40 2.08 -26.41
N LEU A 195 -8.91 0.85 -26.26
CA LEU A 195 -7.94 0.25 -27.18
C LEU A 195 -8.53 0.07 -28.59
N ALA A 196 -9.78 -0.37 -28.70
CA ALA A 196 -10.46 -0.50 -29.99
C ALA A 196 -10.56 0.86 -30.71
N THR A 197 -10.94 1.92 -29.99
CA THR A 197 -10.98 3.28 -30.54
C THR A 197 -9.60 3.73 -31.05
N LEU A 198 -8.52 3.48 -30.30
CA LEU A 198 -7.17 3.81 -30.77
C LEU A 198 -6.81 3.10 -32.08
N VAL A 199 -7.22 1.85 -32.26
CA VAL A 199 -6.98 1.09 -33.50
C VAL A 199 -7.84 1.63 -34.65
N GLU A 200 -9.15 1.79 -34.42
CA GLU A 200 -10.12 2.22 -35.44
C GLU A 200 -9.84 3.64 -35.97
N GLU A 201 -9.35 4.53 -35.09
CA GLU A 201 -9.00 5.90 -35.45
C GLU A 201 -7.54 6.06 -35.91
N GLY A 202 -6.73 4.99 -35.90
CA GLY A 202 -5.34 5.03 -36.36
C GLY A 202 -4.40 5.83 -35.45
N LEU A 203 -4.53 5.68 -34.14
CA LEU A 203 -3.81 6.42 -33.10
C LEU A 203 -2.70 5.61 -32.40
N LEU A 204 -2.33 4.43 -32.94
CA LEU A 204 -1.26 3.56 -32.44
C LEU A 204 0.10 3.82 -33.11
#